data_AF-A0A4S4BB59-F1
#
_entry.id   AF-A0A4S4BB59-F1
#
_cell.length_a   1.000
_cell.length_b   1.000
_cell.length_c   1.000
_cell.angle_alpha   90.00
_cell.angle_beta   90.00
_cell.angle_gamma   90.00
#
_symmetry.space_group_name_H-M   'P 1'
#
loop_
_entity.id
_entity.type
_entity.pdbx_description
1 polymer ?
#
loop_
_entity_poly.entity_id
_entity_poly.type
_entity_poly.pdbx_seq_one_letter_code
_entity_poly.pdbx_strand_id
1 'polypeptide(L)'
;MSAKPTVLQQQVCAATIALRGNLEYIAWREEHPYGNNRASVGVQLCASLLLWVAICPLEEALLWLDTDIQGPRNQRRRSIPDLLLSEPESFRSRLPQWRQAIAAGQVEVVFGRNEWTVGGLRAWLTAEQGGGPLGWEMTLDRSRLDALVDALDALLPFWGVPLTLPDASAIPADASPTGTAQKRRRGRRGKPKE
;
A
#
# COMPACT_ATOMS: atom_id res chain seq x y z
N MET A 1 21.99 -2.79 -25.67
CA MET A 1 21.57 -1.44 -25.24
C MET A 1 20.23 -1.59 -24.55
N SER A 2 20.16 -1.44 -23.23
CA SER A 2 18.89 -1.56 -22.50
C SER A 2 18.10 -0.25 -22.67
N ALA A 3 16.85 -0.34 -23.12
CA ALA A 3 15.98 0.83 -23.23
C ALA A 3 15.76 1.44 -21.84
N LYS A 4 15.78 2.77 -21.74
CA LYS A 4 15.49 3.44 -20.45
C LYS A 4 14.05 3.14 -20.03
N PRO A 5 13.82 2.81 -18.75
CA PRO A 5 12.47 2.56 -18.27
C PRO A 5 11.61 3.83 -18.36
N THR A 6 10.32 3.65 -18.64
CA THR A 6 9.34 4.74 -18.66
C THR A 6 9.04 5.24 -17.24
N VAL A 7 8.50 6.46 -17.12
CA VAL A 7 8.08 7.03 -15.82
C VAL A 7 7.09 6.11 -15.09
N LEU A 8 6.14 5.54 -15.83
CA LEU A 8 5.17 4.58 -15.27
C LEU A 8 5.86 3.34 -14.72
N GLN A 9 6.84 2.79 -15.43
CA GLN A 9 7.62 1.64 -14.94
C GLN A 9 8.39 1.96 -13.65
N GLN A 10 8.93 3.17 -13.54
CA GLN A 10 9.62 3.61 -12.33
C GLN A 10 8.65 3.75 -11.14
N GLN A 11 7.45 4.29 -11.37
CA GLN A 11 6.40 4.43 -10.34
C GLN A 11 5.91 3.07 -9.85
N VAL A 12 5.62 2.14 -10.77
CA VAL A 12 5.20 0.77 -10.42
C VAL A 12 6.31 0.06 -9.64
N CYS A 13 7.58 0.20 -10.04
CA CYS A 13 8.71 -0.39 -9.32
C CYS A 13 8.83 0.15 -7.90
N ALA A 14 8.78 1.48 -7.72
CA ALA A 14 8.84 2.10 -6.40
C ALA A 14 7.67 1.66 -5.51
N ALA A 15 6.46 1.58 -6.07
CA ALA A 15 5.28 1.09 -5.37
C ALA A 15 5.47 -0.38 -4.94
N THR A 16 5.91 -1.26 -5.83
CA THR A 16 6.17 -2.68 -5.52
C THR A 16 7.20 -2.85 -4.41
N ILE A 17 8.28 -2.05 -4.39
CA ILE A 17 9.28 -2.06 -3.31
C ILE A 17 8.66 -1.61 -1.99
N ALA A 18 7.92 -0.49 -2.00
CA ALA A 18 7.26 0.04 -0.80
C ALA A 18 6.22 -0.95 -0.24
N LEU A 19 5.43 -1.58 -1.12
CA LEU A 19 4.47 -2.63 -0.78
C LEU A 19 5.16 -3.82 -0.14
N ARG A 20 6.22 -4.35 -0.76
CA ARG A 20 6.98 -5.48 -0.21
C ARG A 20 7.50 -5.16 1.19
N GLY A 21 8.14 -4.00 1.39
CA GLY A 21 8.66 -3.62 2.71
C GLY A 21 7.56 -3.48 3.77
N ASN A 22 6.38 -2.97 3.39
CA ASN A 22 5.25 -2.85 4.31
C ASN A 22 4.65 -4.22 4.68
N LEU A 23 4.56 -5.14 3.72
CA LEU A 23 4.02 -6.49 3.92
C LEU A 23 4.98 -7.38 4.73
N GLU A 24 6.29 -7.29 4.48
CA GLU A 24 7.31 -7.94 5.31
C GLU A 24 7.23 -7.45 6.76
N TYR A 25 6.98 -6.15 6.97
CA TYR A 25 6.78 -5.62 8.31
C TYR A 25 5.48 -6.13 8.96
N ILE A 26 4.37 -6.22 8.21
CA ILE A 26 3.11 -6.80 8.69
C ILE A 26 3.34 -8.23 9.18
N ALA A 27 3.95 -9.07 8.34
CA ALA A 27 4.27 -10.46 8.70
C ALA A 27 5.16 -10.54 9.95
N TRP A 28 6.22 -9.71 10.01
CA TRP A 28 7.08 -9.65 11.19
C TRP A 28 6.31 -9.27 12.47
N ARG A 29 5.35 -8.34 12.39
CA ARG A 29 4.53 -7.92 13.54
C ARG A 29 3.57 -8.99 14.03
N GLU A 30 3.04 -9.80 13.13
CA GLU A 30 2.18 -10.93 13.50
C GLU A 30 2.96 -11.99 14.27
N GLU A 31 4.23 -12.22 13.89
CA GLU A 31 5.15 -13.08 14.63
C GLU A 31 5.64 -12.45 15.96
N HIS A 32 5.73 -11.11 16.02
CA HIS A 32 6.31 -10.36 17.15
C HIS A 32 5.36 -9.29 17.71
N PRO A 33 4.20 -9.68 18.29
CA PRO A 33 3.15 -8.74 18.70
C PRO A 33 3.60 -7.72 19.75
N TYR A 34 4.58 -8.08 20.60
CA TYR A 34 5.09 -7.25 21.69
C TYR A 34 6.33 -6.40 21.32
N GLY A 35 6.69 -6.30 20.03
CA GLY A 35 7.82 -5.46 19.61
C GLY A 35 7.61 -3.96 19.90
N ASN A 36 8.70 -3.20 20.10
CA ASN A 36 8.72 -1.76 20.44
C ASN A 36 8.17 -0.81 19.36
N ASN A 37 7.66 -1.31 18.24
CA ASN A 37 7.21 -0.48 17.14
C ASN A 37 5.73 -0.08 17.31
N ARG A 38 5.43 1.20 17.08
CA ARG A 38 4.12 1.82 17.30
C ARG A 38 3.16 1.69 16.11
N ALA A 39 3.63 1.20 14.95
CA ALA A 39 2.78 1.10 13.77
C ALA A 39 1.74 -0.03 13.92
N SER A 40 0.46 0.33 13.78
CA SER A 40 -0.66 -0.61 13.80
C SER A 40 -0.70 -1.42 12.50
N VAL A 41 -0.70 -2.75 12.61
CA VAL A 41 -0.86 -3.70 11.48
C VAL A 41 -2.11 -3.34 10.66
N GLY A 42 -3.17 -2.93 11.36
CA GLY A 42 -4.38 -2.34 10.81
C GLY A 42 -4.15 -1.25 9.79
N VAL A 43 -3.44 -0.21 10.21
CA VAL A 43 -3.17 0.98 9.40
C VAL A 43 -2.29 0.63 8.21
N GLN A 44 -1.35 -0.29 8.38
CA GLN A 44 -0.47 -0.71 7.30
C GLN A 44 -1.18 -1.51 6.24
N LEU A 45 -2.16 -2.33 6.60
CA LEU A 45 -2.97 -3.06 5.62
C LEU A 45 -3.85 -2.09 4.81
N CYS A 46 -4.45 -1.09 5.47
CA CYS A 46 -5.13 -0.01 4.77
C CYS A 46 -4.19 0.72 3.81
N ALA A 47 -2.99 1.08 4.26
CA ALA A 47 -1.99 1.77 3.45
C ALA A 47 -1.53 0.93 2.24
N SER A 48 -1.29 -0.38 2.42
CA SER A 48 -0.96 -1.30 1.33
C SER A 48 -2.07 -1.34 0.29
N LEU A 49 -3.32 -1.51 0.71
CA LEU A 49 -4.45 -1.58 -0.22
C LEU A 49 -4.62 -0.26 -0.99
N LEU A 50 -4.56 0.88 -0.31
CA LEU A 50 -4.66 2.19 -0.94
C LEU A 50 -3.54 2.43 -1.95
N LEU A 51 -2.31 2.03 -1.61
CA LEU A 51 -1.15 2.16 -2.50
C LEU A 51 -1.31 1.29 -3.76
N TRP A 52 -1.81 0.06 -3.60
CA TRP A 52 -2.15 -0.81 -4.72
C TRP A 52 -3.21 -0.20 -5.63
N VAL A 53 -4.32 0.28 -5.08
CA VAL A 53 -5.41 0.88 -5.86
C VAL A 53 -4.93 2.12 -6.62
N ALA A 54 -4.16 2.97 -5.95
CA ALA A 54 -3.75 4.25 -6.50
C ALA A 54 -2.70 4.13 -7.62
N ILE A 55 -1.79 3.16 -7.53
CA ILE A 55 -0.59 3.13 -8.39
C ILE A 55 -0.54 1.89 -9.28
N CYS A 56 -1.05 0.74 -8.83
CA CYS A 56 -0.88 -0.50 -9.57
C CYS A 56 -1.99 -0.69 -10.62
N PRO A 57 -1.66 -1.28 -11.79
CA PRO A 57 -2.65 -1.70 -12.78
C PRO A 57 -3.35 -2.98 -12.30
N LEU A 58 -4.16 -2.86 -11.25
CA LEU A 58 -4.83 -3.99 -10.60
C LEU A 58 -5.72 -4.78 -11.56
N GLU A 59 -6.39 -4.13 -12.51
CA GLU A 59 -7.23 -4.78 -13.51
C GLU A 59 -6.45 -5.83 -14.31
N GLU A 60 -5.27 -5.47 -14.82
CA GLU A 60 -4.41 -6.37 -15.58
C GLU A 60 -3.94 -7.54 -14.72
N ALA A 61 -3.54 -7.25 -13.48
CA ALA A 61 -3.08 -8.28 -12.54
C ALA A 61 -4.18 -9.27 -12.14
N LEU A 62 -5.40 -8.76 -11.94
CA LEU A 62 -6.54 -9.58 -11.58
C LEU A 62 -7.06 -10.38 -12.78
N LEU A 63 -6.84 -9.91 -14.02
CA LEU A 63 -7.07 -10.74 -15.20
C LEU A 63 -6.13 -11.96 -15.24
N TRP A 64 -4.88 -11.81 -14.79
CA TRP A 64 -3.96 -12.96 -14.66
C TRP A 64 -4.46 -14.03 -13.68
N LEU A 65 -5.13 -13.62 -12.59
CA LEU A 65 -5.76 -14.56 -11.67
C LEU A 65 -6.85 -15.41 -12.34
N ASP A 66 -7.55 -14.87 -13.35
CA ASP A 66 -8.59 -15.58 -14.08
C ASP A 66 -8.02 -16.52 -15.14
N THR A 67 -6.89 -16.15 -15.77
CA THR A 67 -6.27 -16.93 -16.86
C THR A 67 -5.44 -18.11 -16.36
N ASP A 68 -4.79 -18.02 -15.20
CA ASP A 68 -4.03 -19.12 -14.62
C ASP A 68 -4.94 -20.08 -13.83
N ILE A 69 -5.70 -20.87 -14.59
CA ILE A 69 -6.74 -21.82 -14.14
C ILE A 69 -6.17 -23.02 -13.37
N GLN A 70 -4.88 -23.34 -13.54
CA GLN A 70 -4.29 -24.60 -13.09
C GLN A 70 -3.39 -24.46 -11.85
N GLY A 71 -3.05 -23.24 -11.43
CA GLY A 71 -2.24 -22.99 -10.24
C GLY A 71 -3.01 -23.28 -8.93
N PRO A 72 -2.60 -24.25 -8.08
CA PRO A 72 -3.28 -24.52 -6.80
C PRO A 72 -3.26 -23.33 -5.84
N ARG A 73 -2.31 -22.40 -6.01
CA ARG A 73 -2.25 -21.13 -5.26
C ARG A 73 -3.33 -20.13 -5.67
N ASN A 74 -3.78 -20.15 -6.93
CA ASN A 74 -4.82 -19.25 -7.44
C ASN A 74 -6.21 -19.76 -7.08
N GLN A 75 -6.38 -21.07 -6.92
CA GLN A 75 -7.66 -21.67 -6.58
C GLN A 75 -8.24 -21.13 -5.26
N ARG A 76 -7.39 -20.93 -4.23
CA ARG A 76 -7.81 -20.32 -2.95
C ARG A 76 -8.14 -18.83 -3.07
N ARG A 77 -7.55 -18.12 -4.04
CA ARG A 77 -7.80 -16.68 -4.23
C ARG A 77 -9.07 -16.42 -5.02
N ARG A 78 -9.43 -17.35 -5.90
CA ARG A 78 -10.72 -17.34 -6.63
C ARG A 78 -11.92 -17.51 -5.72
N SER A 79 -11.75 -18.03 -4.50
CA SER A 79 -12.85 -18.10 -3.53
C SER A 79 -13.03 -16.81 -2.74
N ILE A 80 -12.20 -15.78 -2.93
CA ILE A 80 -12.35 -14.48 -2.24
C ILE A 80 -13.42 -13.67 -2.97
N PRO A 81 -14.58 -13.40 -2.36
CA PRO A 81 -15.69 -12.73 -3.04
C PRO A 81 -15.31 -11.37 -3.63
N ASP A 82 -14.42 -10.65 -2.94
CA ASP A 82 -13.94 -9.33 -3.37
C ASP A 82 -13.05 -9.33 -4.62
N LEU A 83 -12.58 -10.49 -5.08
CA LEU A 83 -11.79 -10.63 -6.30
C LEU A 83 -12.59 -11.19 -7.48
N LEU A 84 -13.86 -11.54 -7.26
CA LEU A 84 -14.73 -12.12 -8.27
C LEU A 84 -15.39 -11.02 -9.11
N LEU A 85 -15.06 -10.97 -10.40
CA LEU A 85 -15.67 -9.99 -11.32
C LEU A 85 -17.18 -10.23 -11.50
N SER A 86 -17.64 -11.46 -11.30
CA SER A 86 -19.07 -11.83 -11.33
C SER A 86 -19.87 -11.25 -10.17
N GLU A 87 -19.22 -10.83 -9.08
CA GLU A 87 -19.86 -10.25 -7.91
C GLU A 87 -19.96 -8.72 -8.07
N PRO A 88 -21.18 -8.15 -8.23
CA PRO A 88 -21.34 -6.72 -8.51
C PRO A 88 -20.83 -5.81 -7.39
N GLU A 89 -20.84 -6.31 -6.15
CA GLU A 89 -20.39 -5.59 -4.95
C GLU A 89 -18.96 -5.94 -4.54
N SER A 90 -18.21 -6.65 -5.39
CA SER A 90 -16.80 -6.95 -5.12
C SER A 90 -15.92 -5.72 -5.19
N PHE A 91 -14.82 -5.74 -4.45
CA PHE A 91 -13.75 -4.75 -4.59
C PHE A 91 -13.27 -4.64 -6.04
N ARG A 92 -13.10 -5.78 -6.72
CA ARG A 92 -12.66 -5.83 -8.12
C ARG A 92 -13.60 -5.11 -9.08
N SER A 93 -14.92 -5.36 -9.00
CA SER A 93 -15.90 -4.70 -9.88
C SER A 93 -16.00 -3.19 -9.61
N ARG A 94 -15.65 -2.76 -8.40
CA ARG A 94 -15.69 -1.37 -7.94
C ARG A 94 -14.35 -0.64 -7.99
N LEU A 95 -13.30 -1.23 -8.56
CA LEU A 95 -11.96 -0.61 -8.66
C LEU A 95 -11.98 0.82 -9.25
N PRO A 96 -12.75 1.13 -10.31
CA PRO A 96 -12.86 2.50 -10.81
C PRO A 96 -13.40 3.48 -9.76
N GLN A 97 -14.44 3.09 -9.01
CA GLN A 97 -15.02 3.89 -7.94
C GLN A 97 -14.04 4.09 -6.79
N TRP A 98 -13.27 3.05 -6.42
CA TRP A 98 -12.21 3.15 -5.41
C TRP A 98 -11.15 4.18 -5.81
N ARG A 99 -10.69 4.16 -7.07
CA ARG A 99 -9.70 5.16 -7.54
C ARG A 99 -10.26 6.58 -7.52
N GLN A 100 -11.52 6.74 -7.95
CA GLN A 100 -12.21 8.04 -7.89
C GLN A 100 -12.31 8.54 -6.45
N ALA A 101 -12.70 7.67 -5.52
CA ALA A 101 -12.83 8.02 -4.11
C ALA A 101 -11.47 8.43 -3.50
N ILE A 102 -10.39 7.70 -3.81
CA ILE A 102 -9.03 8.07 -3.39
C ILE A 102 -8.64 9.45 -3.95
N ALA A 103 -8.87 9.68 -5.25
CA ALA A 103 -8.54 10.94 -5.89
C ALA A 103 -9.34 12.13 -5.32
N ALA A 104 -10.59 11.88 -4.88
CA ALA A 104 -11.44 12.87 -4.23
C ALA A 104 -11.17 13.03 -2.72
N GLY A 105 -10.26 12.24 -2.13
CA GLY A 105 -10.04 12.21 -0.68
C GLY A 105 -11.22 11.64 0.12
N GLN A 106 -12.10 10.88 -0.52
CA GLN A 106 -13.32 10.30 0.04
C GLN A 106 -13.10 8.86 0.51
N VAL A 107 -12.06 8.68 1.31
CA VAL A 107 -11.68 7.41 1.92
C VAL A 107 -11.24 7.63 3.35
N GLU A 108 -11.66 6.76 4.25
CA GLU A 108 -11.28 6.81 5.66
C GLU A 108 -10.96 5.43 6.24
N VAL A 109 -10.12 5.43 7.26
CA VAL A 109 -9.85 4.25 8.08
C VAL A 109 -10.91 4.19 9.18
N VAL A 110 -11.65 3.09 9.24
CA VAL A 110 -12.66 2.86 10.27
C VAL A 110 -11.97 2.23 11.48
N PHE A 111 -12.09 2.86 12.64
CA PHE A 111 -11.58 2.30 13.90
C PHE A 111 -12.63 1.42 14.58
N GLY A 112 -12.18 0.35 15.22
CA GLY A 112 -13.01 -0.55 16.02
C GLY A 112 -13.44 0.09 17.36
N ARG A 113 -14.24 -0.65 18.13
CA ARG A 113 -14.78 -0.21 19.43
C ARG A 113 -13.69 0.20 20.44
N ASN A 114 -12.51 -0.39 20.31
CA ASN A 114 -11.32 0.05 21.01
C ASN A 114 -10.54 0.92 20.02
N GLU A 115 -10.42 2.23 20.30
CA GLU A 115 -9.88 3.30 19.42
C GLU A 115 -8.48 3.03 18.83
N TRP A 116 -7.83 1.95 19.27
CA TRP A 116 -6.50 1.51 18.86
C TRP A 116 -6.52 0.41 17.79
N THR A 117 -7.68 -0.14 17.47
CA THR A 117 -7.85 -1.23 16.50
C THR A 117 -8.47 -0.70 15.21
N VAL A 118 -7.96 -1.12 14.06
CA VAL A 118 -8.58 -0.80 12.77
C VAL A 118 -9.69 -1.81 12.51
N GLY A 119 -10.91 -1.32 12.36
CA GLY A 119 -12.09 -2.09 11.98
C GLY A 119 -12.25 -2.28 10.47
N GLY A 120 -11.63 -1.41 9.65
CA GLY A 120 -11.67 -1.54 8.20
C GLY A 120 -11.30 -0.27 7.43
N LEU A 121 -11.68 -0.25 6.15
CA LEU A 121 -11.51 0.85 5.22
C LEU A 121 -12.86 1.17 4.58
N ARG A 122 -13.23 2.45 4.51
CA ARG A 122 -14.48 2.90 3.90
C ARG A 122 -14.20 3.92 2.83
N ALA A 123 -14.78 3.72 1.65
CA ALA A 123 -14.70 4.63 0.53
C ALA A 123 -16.11 5.00 0.07
N TRP A 124 -16.27 6.24 -0.40
CA TRP A 124 -17.55 6.71 -0.91
C TRP A 124 -17.36 7.71 -2.05
N LEU A 125 -18.42 7.92 -2.80
CA LEU A 125 -18.52 8.97 -3.80
C LEU A 125 -19.79 9.77 -3.54
N THR A 126 -19.64 11.07 -3.34
CA THR A 126 -20.77 12.00 -3.32
C THR A 126 -21.33 12.17 -4.73
N ALA A 127 -22.65 12.21 -4.87
CA ALA A 127 -23.25 12.53 -6.16
C ALA A 127 -22.71 13.88 -6.68
N GLU A 128 -22.28 13.91 -7.95
CA GLU A 128 -21.83 15.15 -8.57
C GLU A 128 -23.00 16.15 -8.57
N GLN A 129 -22.77 17.31 -7.94
CA GLN A 129 -23.70 18.43 -7.69
C GLN A 129 -24.41 18.42 -6.32
N GLY A 130 -23.77 19.07 -5.34
CA GLY A 130 -24.51 19.82 -4.32
C GLY A 130 -24.85 19.11 -3.01
N GLY A 131 -23.99 18.20 -2.51
CA GLY A 131 -24.18 17.63 -1.16
C GLY A 131 -25.39 16.72 -1.03
N GLY A 132 -25.87 16.15 -2.14
CA GLY A 132 -26.92 15.13 -2.18
C GLY A 132 -26.48 13.78 -1.59
N PRO A 133 -27.38 12.78 -1.59
CA PRO A 133 -27.10 11.45 -1.04
C PRO A 133 -25.87 10.79 -1.69
N LEU A 134 -25.25 9.86 -0.96
CA LEU A 134 -24.10 9.08 -1.44
C LEU A 134 -24.46 8.38 -2.75
N GLY A 135 -23.69 8.65 -3.80
CA GLY A 135 -23.85 7.98 -5.09
C GLY A 135 -23.30 6.56 -5.08
N TRP A 136 -22.31 6.31 -4.22
CA TRP A 136 -21.73 5.00 -3.95
C TRP A 136 -21.02 4.99 -2.60
N GLU A 137 -21.05 3.87 -1.89
CA GLU A 137 -20.28 3.64 -0.66
C GLU A 137 -19.90 2.16 -0.59
N MET A 138 -18.69 1.89 -0.14
CA MET A 138 -18.21 0.53 0.12
C MET A 138 -17.36 0.53 1.38
N THR A 139 -17.65 -0.41 2.28
CA THR A 139 -16.82 -0.68 3.45
C THR A 139 -16.20 -2.06 3.33
N LEU A 140 -14.87 -2.10 3.45
CA LEU A 140 -14.09 -3.32 3.64
C LEU A 140 -13.83 -3.45 5.13
N ASP A 141 -14.52 -4.37 5.79
CA ASP A 141 -14.16 -4.72 7.16
C ASP A 141 -12.76 -5.33 7.23
N ARG A 142 -12.26 -5.47 8.46
CA ARG A 142 -10.93 -6.01 8.73
C ARG A 142 -10.67 -7.37 8.05
N SER A 143 -11.64 -8.28 8.09
CA SER A 143 -11.46 -9.63 7.54
C SER A 143 -11.36 -9.61 6.01
N ARG A 144 -12.18 -8.77 5.37
CA ARG A 144 -12.15 -8.57 3.91
C ARG A 144 -10.85 -7.90 3.48
N LEU A 145 -10.39 -6.90 4.23
CA LEU A 145 -9.12 -6.22 4.00
C LEU A 145 -7.94 -7.20 4.09
N ASP A 146 -7.89 -8.03 5.13
CA ASP A 146 -6.82 -9.03 5.32
C ASP A 146 -6.79 -10.01 4.14
N ALA A 147 -7.95 -10.59 3.79
CA ALA A 147 -8.04 -11.53 2.67
C ALA A 147 -7.63 -10.89 1.32
N LEU A 148 -8.01 -9.63 1.08
CA LEU A 148 -7.63 -8.89 -0.11
C LEU A 148 -6.11 -8.66 -0.16
N VAL A 149 -5.53 -8.16 0.92
CA VAL A 149 -4.10 -7.86 0.96
C VAL A 149 -3.28 -9.13 0.80
N ASP A 150 -3.64 -10.22 1.48
CA ASP A 150 -2.96 -11.52 1.34
C ASP A 150 -3.01 -12.05 -0.10
N ALA A 151 -4.15 -11.88 -0.77
CA ALA A 151 -4.31 -12.35 -2.14
C ALA A 151 -3.50 -11.52 -3.14
N LEU A 152 -3.42 -10.19 -2.93
CA LEU A 152 -2.67 -9.25 -3.75
C LEU A 152 -1.16 -9.31 -3.48
N ASP A 153 -0.72 -9.55 -2.24
CA ASP A 153 0.69 -9.75 -1.88
C ASP A 153 1.31 -10.80 -2.77
N ALA A 154 0.63 -11.93 -2.88
CA ALA A 154 1.16 -13.03 -3.65
C ALA A 154 0.94 -12.87 -5.17
N LEU A 155 0.48 -11.71 -5.65
CA LEU A 155 0.60 -11.24 -7.04
C LEU A 155 1.83 -10.35 -7.28
N LEU A 156 2.48 -9.83 -6.23
CA LEU A 156 3.68 -8.99 -6.35
C LEU A 156 4.80 -9.56 -7.22
N PRO A 157 5.10 -10.88 -7.20
CA PRO A 157 6.13 -11.44 -8.08
C PRO A 157 5.84 -11.25 -9.58
N PHE A 158 4.58 -11.07 -9.96
CA PHE A 158 4.13 -10.94 -11.35
C PHE A 158 4.06 -9.48 -11.81
N TRP A 159 4.08 -8.49 -10.90
CA TRP A 159 4.03 -7.06 -11.22
C TRP A 159 5.33 -6.45 -11.77
N GLY A 160 6.14 -7.30 -12.41
CA GLY A 160 7.34 -6.87 -13.11
C GLY A 160 8.52 -6.66 -12.17
N VAL A 161 9.55 -7.47 -12.36
CA VAL A 161 10.91 -7.06 -12.08
C VAL A 161 11.74 -7.38 -13.33
N PRO A 162 12.47 -6.40 -13.87
CA PRO A 162 13.87 -6.65 -14.13
C PRO A 162 14.68 -5.83 -13.11
N LEU A 163 15.40 -6.57 -12.27
CA LEU A 163 16.35 -6.07 -11.30
C LEU A 163 17.52 -5.50 -12.08
N THR A 164 17.59 -4.18 -12.15
CA THR A 164 18.81 -3.50 -11.75
C THR A 164 18.35 -2.39 -10.82
N LEU A 165 18.53 -2.58 -9.51
CA LEU A 165 18.69 -1.45 -8.60
C LEU A 165 19.66 -0.49 -9.31
N PRO A 166 19.36 0.83 -9.40
CA PRO A 166 20.37 1.76 -9.87
C PRO A 166 21.62 1.52 -9.03
N ASP A 167 22.70 1.20 -9.72
CA ASP A 167 23.99 0.90 -9.12
C ASP A 167 24.27 2.04 -8.12
N ALA A 168 24.59 1.74 -6.87
CA ALA A 168 24.78 2.79 -5.85
C ALA A 168 25.93 3.76 -6.22
N SER A 169 26.73 3.37 -7.20
CA SER A 169 27.76 4.14 -7.91
C SER A 169 27.23 5.19 -8.90
N ALA A 170 25.93 5.14 -9.27
CA ALA A 170 25.29 6.06 -10.22
C ALA A 170 24.54 7.22 -9.53
N ILE A 171 24.56 7.29 -8.20
CA ILE A 171 24.19 8.52 -7.49
C ILE A 171 25.38 9.47 -7.66
N PRO A 172 25.26 10.57 -8.43
CA PRO A 172 26.34 11.55 -8.49
C PRO A 172 26.57 12.06 -7.07
N ALA A 173 27.83 12.05 -6.63
CA ALA A 173 28.27 12.52 -5.31
C ALA A 173 27.89 13.99 -5.01
N ASP A 174 27.27 14.70 -5.95
CA ASP A 174 26.85 16.09 -5.86
C ASP A 174 25.40 16.32 -5.45
N ALA A 175 24.59 15.29 -5.23
CA ALA A 175 23.28 15.46 -4.57
C ALA A 175 23.47 15.60 -3.04
N SER A 176 24.27 16.59 -2.63
CA SER A 176 24.30 17.04 -1.25
C SER A 176 22.91 17.57 -0.87
N PRO A 177 22.27 17.06 0.21
CA PRO A 177 21.10 17.72 0.76
C PRO A 177 21.54 19.07 1.30
N THR A 178 21.25 20.14 0.57
CA THR A 178 21.33 21.51 1.04
C THR A 178 20.21 21.71 2.08
N GLY A 179 20.54 21.40 3.33
CA GLY A 179 19.61 21.50 4.46
C GLY A 179 20.36 21.55 5.78
N THR A 180 21.14 22.61 5.98
CA THR A 180 21.60 23.15 7.28
C THR A 180 21.92 22.15 8.39
N ALA A 181 23.19 21.77 8.46
CA ALA A 181 23.82 21.31 9.68
C ALA A 181 23.79 22.43 10.74
N GLN A 182 22.86 22.35 11.70
CA GLN A 182 22.89 23.22 12.88
C GLN A 182 23.96 22.73 13.86
N LYS A 183 25.17 23.21 13.60
CA LYS A 183 26.35 23.15 14.46
C LYS A 183 26.09 23.96 15.74
N ARG A 184 25.77 23.31 16.87
CA ARG A 184 25.96 23.92 18.20
C ARG A 184 26.84 23.06 19.12
N ARG A 185 28.14 23.31 18.94
CA ARG A 185 29.19 23.50 19.96
C ARG A 185 29.16 22.59 21.19
N ARG A 186 29.96 21.51 21.12
CA ARG A 186 30.78 21.06 22.24
C ARG A 186 32.06 21.92 22.31
N GLY A 187 32.32 22.49 23.48
CA GLY A 187 33.57 23.18 23.87
C GLY A 187 33.39 23.70 25.30
N ARG A 188 33.70 22.92 26.35
CA ARG A 188 35.01 22.58 26.95
C ARG A 188 35.49 23.63 27.97
N ARG A 189 35.54 23.16 29.23
CA ARG A 189 36.43 23.53 30.37
C ARG A 189 36.28 24.88 31.09
N GLY A 190 36.16 24.77 32.42
CA GLY A 190 36.54 25.78 33.41
C GLY A 190 36.19 25.36 34.85
N LYS A 191 37.13 24.70 35.55
CA LYS A 191 37.22 24.53 37.03
C LYS A 191 37.16 25.91 37.74
N PRO A 192 36.85 26.06 39.06
CA PRO A 192 37.67 25.50 40.16
C PRO A 192 36.99 25.19 41.51
N LYS A 193 37.80 24.54 42.39
CA LYS A 193 37.90 24.54 43.88
C LYS A 193 36.61 24.60 44.72
N GLU A 194 36.43 23.83 45.80
CA GLU A 194 37.35 23.42 46.88
C GLU A 194 37.32 21.92 47.20
#